data_AF-A0A1G8TKE9-F1
#
_entry.id   AF-A0A1G8TKE9-F1
#
_cell.length_a   1.000
_cell.length_b   1.000
_cell.length_c   1.000
_cell.angle_alpha   90.00
_cell.angle_beta   90.00
_cell.angle_gamma   90.00
#
_symmetry.space_group_name_H-M   'P 1'
#
loop_
_entity.id
_entity.type
_entity.pdbx_description
1 polymer ?
#
loop_
_entity_poly.entity_id
_entity_poly.type
_entity_poly.pdbx_seq_one_letter_code
_entity_poly.pdbx_strand_id
1 'polypeptide(L)' 'MPQWLCNQLMKAYFKKDRRQIKMLNECWFFYRNSGDSRDFVQRDV' A
#
# COMPACT_ATOMS: atom_id res chain seq x y z
N MET A 1 3.91 -3.08 -7.68
CA MET A 1 4.46 -3.14 -6.31
C MET A 1 5.92 -3.51 -6.40
N PRO A 2 6.80 -2.95 -5.56
CA PRO A 2 8.19 -3.38 -5.49
C PRO A 2 8.27 -4.83 -5.03
N GLN A 3 9.36 -5.52 -5.36
CA GLN A 3 9.55 -6.92 -5.01
C GLN A 3 9.43 -7.17 -3.49
N TRP A 4 9.92 -6.24 -2.66
CA TRP A 4 9.84 -6.34 -1.21
C TRP A 4 8.38 -6.43 -0.71
N LEU A 5 7.48 -5.70 -1.36
CA LEU A 5 6.07 -5.62 -0.98
C LEU A 5 5.30 -6.86 -1.45
N CYS A 6 5.64 -7.39 -2.63
CA CYS A 6 5.15 -8.69 -3.09
C CYS A 6 5.54 -9.82 -2.13
N ASN A 7 6.78 -9.82 -1.65
CA ASN A 7 7.27 -10.81 -0.68
C ASN A 7 6.52 -10.71 0.66
N GLN A 8 6.17 -9.50 1.11
CA GLN A 8 5.36 -9.30 2.33
C GLN A 8 3.92 -9.80 2.15
N LEU A 9 3.27 -9.48 1.02
CA LEU A 9 1.94 -9.99 0.71
C LEU A 9 1.90 -11.52 0.63
N MET A 10 2.92 -12.13 0.02
CA MET A 10 3.03 -13.58 -0.08
C MET A 10 3.09 -14.23 1.31
N LYS A 11 3.90 -13.69 2.22
CA LYS A 11 3.96 -14.17 3.62
C LYS A 11 2.63 -14.01 4.35
N ALA A 12 1.97 -12.85 4.19
CA ALA A 12 0.67 -12.60 4.80
C ALA A 12 -0.42 -13.55 4.25
N TYR A 13 -0.38 -13.85 2.95
CA TYR A 13 -1.27 -14.80 2.30
C TYR A 13 -1.10 -16.23 2.83
N PHE A 14 0.14 -16.70 2.98
CA PHE A 14 0.40 -18.01 3.58
C PHE A 14 -0.08 -18.10 5.03
N LYS A 15 0.03 -17.00 5.78
CA LYS A 15 -0.49 -16.90 7.15
C LYS A 15 -2.00 -16.68 7.24
N LYS A 16 -2.68 -16.52 6.09
CA LYS A 16 -4.11 -16.14 6.00
C LYS A 16 -4.44 -14.84 6.77
N ASP A 17 -3.46 -13.95 6.92
CA ASP A 17 -3.63 -12.67 7.60
C ASP A 17 -4.25 -11.63 6.65
N ARG A 18 -5.58 -11.63 6.60
CA ARG A 18 -6.37 -10.69 5.79
C ARG A 18 -6.16 -9.23 6.20
N ARG A 19 -5.87 -8.96 7.48
CA ARG A 19 -5.65 -7.59 7.98
C ARG A 19 -4.35 -7.04 7.43
N GLN A 20 -3.28 -7.83 7.50
CA GLN A 20 -1.98 -7.47 6.96
C GLN A 20 -2.02 -7.28 5.44
N ILE A 21 -2.74 -8.14 4.71
CA ILE A 21 -2.95 -7.95 3.26
C ILE A 21 -3.65 -6.62 2.96
N LYS A 22 -4.72 -6.29 3.68
CA LYS A 22 -5.47 -5.05 3.49
C LYS A 22 -4.57 -3.82 3.74
N MET A 23 -3.85 -3.80 4.85
CA MET A 23 -2.93 -2.71 5.20
C MET A 23 -1.82 -2.55 4.14
N LEU A 24 -1.18 -3.64 3.71
CA LEU A 24 -0.10 -3.58 2.72
C LEU A 24 -0.59 -3.06 1.36
N ASN A 25 -1.82 -3.43 0.96
CA ASN A 25 -2.46 -2.89 -0.23
C ASN A 25 -2.78 -1.40 -0.08
N GLU A 26 -3.34 -0.97 1.04
CA GLU A 26 -3.60 0.44 1.32
C GLU A 26 -2.32 1.29 1.28
N CYS A 27 -1.24 0.79 1.90
CA CYS A 27 0.08 1.43 1.81
C CYS A 27 0.59 1.54 0.36
N TRP A 28 0.40 0.50 -0.45
CA TRP A 28 0.76 0.55 -1.87
C TRP A 28 -0.05 1.58 -2.65
N PHE A 29 -1.36 1.65 -2.42
CA PHE A 29 -2.22 2.63 -3.06
C PHE A 29 -1.82 4.04 -2.68
N PHE A 30 -1.56 4.30 -1.39
CA PHE A 30 -1.05 5.59 -0.93
C PHE A 30 0.28 5.93 -1.63
N TYR A 31 1.26 5.01 -1.60
CA TYR A 31 2.56 5.23 -2.24
C TYR A 31 2.46 5.50 -3.75
N ARG A 32 1.60 4.74 -4.46
CA ARG A 32 1.35 4.94 -5.90
C ARG A 32 0.71 6.30 -6.16
N ASN A 33 -0.26 6.69 -5.34
CA ASN A 33 -0.96 7.96 -5.48
C ASN A 33 -0.08 9.14 -5.03
N SER A 34 0.92 8.92 -4.17
CA SER A 34 1.93 9.91 -3.81
C SER A 34 2.90 10.26 -4.93
N GLY A 35 2.96 9.45 -6.00
CA GLY A 35 3.59 9.85 -7.27
C GLY A 35 2.79 10.93 -8.03
N ASP A 36 1.51 11.10 -7.70
CA ASP A 36 0.58 12.12 -8.20
C ASP A 36 0.38 13.26 -7.17
N SER A 37 0.81 13.06 -5.92
CA SER A 37 0.74 14.04 -4.83
C SER A 37 1.82 15.13 -4.89
N ARG A 38 1.88 15.86 -6.01
CA ARG A 38 1.94 17.32 -5.86
C ARG A 38 0.56 17.91 -5.50
N ASP A 39 -0.53 17.14 -5.63
CA ASP A 39 -1.89 17.70 -5.55
C ASP A 39 -2.69 17.35 -4.28
N PHE A 40 -2.16 16.58 -3.32
CA PHE A 40 -2.89 16.28 -2.07
C PHE A 40 -2.67 17.30 -0.95
N VAL A 41 -1.79 18.29 -1.11
CA VAL A 41 -1.68 19.41 -0.16
C VAL A 41 -2.87 20.37 -0.27
N GLN A 42 -3.68 20.30 -1.34
CA GLN A 42 -4.71 21.30 -1.63
C GLN A 42 -6.17 20.87 -1.35
N ARG A 43 -6.42 19.65 -0.86
CA ARG A 43 -7.80 19.26 -0.50
C ARG A 43 -8.21 19.61 0.94
N ASP A 44 -7.29 20.14 1.74
CA ASP A 44 -7.55 20.56 3.12
C ASP A 44 -7.18 22.06 3.37
N VAL A 45 -7.56 22.97 2.45
CA VAL A 45 -7.65 24.44 2.69
C VAL A 45 -8.95 24.99 2.12
#